data_AF-A0A512BL03-F1
#
_entry.id   AF-A0A512BL03-F1
#
_cell.length_a   1.000
_cell.length_b   1.000
_cell.length_c   1.000
_cell.angle_alpha   90.00
_cell.angle_beta   90.00
_cell.angle_gamma   90.00
#
_symmetry.space_group_name_H-M   'P 1'
#
loop_
_entity.id
_entity.type
_entity.pdbx_description
1 polymer ?
#
loop_
_entity_poly.entity_id
_entity_poly.type
_entity_poly.pdbx_seq_one_letter_code
_entity_poly.pdbx_strand_id
1 'polypeptide(L)'
;MVPFSFGQAVTVRVGRAFGARDPDAVTRAGWTAFVLGVGFMVFTAMLMLFVPHLLLGAFLDLSDPKNAPVIGFAVSFLVLAALFQLVDGAQAVGAGMLRGLQDTRIPMFYAAFGYWGVGLPLGVALAFGTSLRGVGIWIGLATGLAVVAGLMLWRWVRRDKLGLVAA
;
A
#
# COMPACT_ATOMS: atom_id res chain seq x y z
N MET A 1 4.48 6.77 6.81
CA MET A 1 5.86 7.27 6.59
C MET A 1 6.88 6.14 6.50
N VAL A 2 6.88 5.15 7.42
CA VAL A 2 7.84 4.03 7.40
C VAL A 2 7.91 3.25 6.06
N PRO A 3 6.79 2.85 5.42
CA PRO A 3 6.85 2.13 4.13
C PRO A 3 7.42 2.99 3.00
N PHE A 4 7.12 4.28 3.02
CA PHE A 4 7.68 5.24 2.07
C PHE A 4 9.20 5.34 2.23
N SER A 5 9.72 5.35 3.46
CA SER A 5 11.16 5.30 3.74
C SER A 5 11.81 4.03 3.19
N PHE A 6 11.16 2.87 3.35
CA PHE A 6 11.61 1.62 2.71
C PHE A 6 11.58 1.73 1.18
N GLY A 7 10.55 2.37 0.60
CA GLY A 7 10.46 2.67 -0.83
C GLY A 7 11.62 3.52 -1.37
N GLN A 8 12.08 4.51 -0.59
CA GLN A 8 13.27 5.29 -0.97
C GLN A 8 14.56 4.48 -0.83
N ALA A 9 14.71 3.75 0.27
CA ALA A 9 15.89 2.91 0.51
C ALA A 9 16.05 1.82 -0.57
N VAL A 10 14.95 1.16 -0.97
CA VAL A 10 14.97 0.13 -2.00
C VAL A 10 15.28 0.71 -3.37
N THR A 11 14.80 1.91 -3.69
CA THR A 11 15.14 2.61 -4.95
C THR A 11 16.66 2.74 -5.08
N VAL A 12 17.34 3.17 -4.01
CA VAL A 12 18.80 3.33 -4.01
C VAL A 12 19.51 1.97 -4.05
N ARG A 13 19.09 0.99 -3.24
CA ARG A 13 19.77 -0.32 -3.16
C ARG A 13 19.62 -1.13 -4.44
N VAL A 14 18.41 -1.15 -5.03
CA VAL A 14 18.15 -1.78 -6.33
C VAL A 14 18.89 -1.03 -7.43
N GLY A 15 18.85 0.31 -7.45
CA GLY A 15 19.57 1.09 -8.46
C GLY A 15 21.09 0.88 -8.44
N ARG A 16 21.69 0.75 -7.24
CA ARG A 16 23.12 0.42 -7.12
C ARG A 16 23.44 -1.00 -7.62
N ALA A 17 22.61 -1.99 -7.28
CA ALA A 17 22.79 -3.35 -7.74
C ALA A 17 22.60 -3.49 -9.26
N PHE A 18 21.61 -2.77 -9.80
CA PHE A 18 21.34 -2.70 -11.23
C PHE A 18 22.52 -2.06 -11.98
N GLY A 19 23.06 -0.94 -11.47
CA GLY A 19 24.26 -0.32 -12.04
C GLY A 19 25.52 -1.19 -11.94
N ALA A 20 25.58 -2.11 -10.97
CA ALA A 20 26.66 -3.09 -10.83
C ALA A 20 26.48 -4.34 -11.71
N ARG A 21 25.39 -4.41 -12.50
CA ARG A 21 25.01 -5.59 -13.30
C ARG A 21 24.92 -6.89 -12.50
N ASP A 22 24.46 -6.78 -11.25
CA ASP A 22 24.27 -7.91 -10.34
C ASP A 22 22.76 -8.21 -10.17
N PRO A 23 22.19 -9.15 -10.96
CA PRO A 23 20.77 -9.48 -10.91
C PRO A 23 20.34 -10.13 -9.60
N ASP A 24 21.25 -10.85 -8.93
CA ASP A 24 20.98 -11.49 -7.65
C ASP A 24 20.92 -10.45 -6.53
N ALA A 25 21.81 -9.45 -6.56
CA ALA A 25 21.75 -8.32 -5.64
C ALA A 25 20.50 -7.46 -5.84
N VAL A 26 20.04 -7.25 -7.09
CA VAL A 26 18.76 -6.59 -7.40
C VAL A 26 17.60 -7.33 -6.72
N THR A 27 17.57 -8.65 -6.90
CA THR A 27 16.52 -9.52 -6.34
C THR A 27 16.49 -9.45 -4.82
N ARG A 28 17.67 -9.61 -4.19
CA ARG A 28 17.81 -9.56 -2.73
C ARG A 28 17.45 -8.19 -2.17
N ALA A 29 17.94 -7.11 -2.77
CA ALA A 29 17.66 -5.75 -2.32
C ALA A 29 16.16 -5.44 -2.38
N GLY A 30 15.50 -5.80 -3.48
CA GLY A 30 14.06 -5.61 -3.66
C GLY A 30 13.23 -6.38 -2.65
N TRP A 31 13.42 -7.70 -2.55
CA TRP A 31 12.63 -8.54 -1.65
C TRP A 31 12.89 -8.27 -0.17
N THR A 32 14.13 -7.97 0.22
CA THR A 32 14.44 -7.63 1.62
C THR A 32 13.66 -6.38 2.05
N ALA A 33 13.67 -5.33 1.23
CA ALA A 33 12.93 -4.12 1.54
C ALA A 33 11.40 -4.33 1.49
N PHE A 34 10.91 -5.15 0.56
CA PHE A 34 9.49 -5.51 0.49
C PHE A 34 9.02 -6.25 1.73
N VAL A 35 9.75 -7.28 2.16
CA VAL A 35 9.41 -8.07 3.36
C VAL A 35 9.49 -7.21 4.62
N LEU A 36 10.53 -6.38 4.77
CA LEU A 36 10.63 -5.47 5.93
C LEU A 36 9.52 -4.40 5.93
N GLY A 37 9.26 -3.80 4.77
CA GLY A 37 8.23 -2.78 4.62
C GLY A 37 6.83 -3.32 4.88
N VAL A 38 6.43 -4.38 4.18
CA VAL A 38 5.12 -5.03 4.37
C VAL A 38 5.02 -5.68 5.74
N GLY A 39 6.07 -6.33 6.24
CA GLY A 39 6.10 -6.92 7.58
C GLY A 39 5.87 -5.91 8.68
N PHE A 40 6.48 -4.72 8.59
CA PHE A 40 6.20 -3.62 9.51
C PHE A 40 4.73 -3.18 9.44
N MET A 41 4.12 -3.16 8.26
CA MET A 41 2.71 -2.79 8.10
C MET A 41 1.76 -3.85 8.63
N VAL A 42 2.10 -5.14 8.48
CA VAL A 42 1.35 -6.23 9.11
C VAL A 42 1.41 -6.07 10.63
N PHE A 43 2.58 -5.76 11.18
CA PHE A 43 2.72 -5.48 12.61
C PHE A 43 1.85 -4.29 13.07
N THR A 44 1.89 -3.15 12.36
CA THR A 44 1.05 -2.00 12.72
C THR A 44 -0.44 -2.25 12.50
N ALA A 45 -0.81 -3.04 11.49
CA ALA A 45 -2.19 -3.47 11.27
C ALA A 45 -2.69 -4.36 12.42
N MET A 46 -1.85 -5.28 12.91
CA MET A 46 -2.19 -6.12 14.07
C MET A 46 -2.41 -5.25 15.32
N LEU A 47 -1.58 -4.23 15.56
CA LEU A 47 -1.79 -3.29 16.67
C LEU A 47 -3.12 -2.53 16.56
N MET A 48 -3.49 -2.11 15.35
CA MET A 48 -4.78 -1.45 15.08
C MET A 48 -5.98 -2.37 15.35
N LEU A 49 -5.84 -3.67 15.10
CA LEU A 49 -6.91 -4.66 15.30
C LEU A 49 -7.02 -5.14 16.75
N PHE A 50 -5.89 -5.40 17.42
CA PHE A 50 -5.88 -6.00 18.75
C PHE A 50 -5.92 -4.98 19.88
N VAL A 51 -5.46 -3.75 19.65
CA VAL A 51 -5.41 -2.71 20.69
C VAL A 51 -6.06 -1.38 20.22
N PRO A 52 -7.26 -1.41 19.61
CA PRO A 52 -7.88 -0.22 19.02
C PRO A 52 -8.17 0.85 20.08
N HIS A 53 -8.62 0.46 21.28
CA HIS A 53 -8.94 1.40 22.36
C HIS A 53 -7.73 2.16 22.88
N LEU A 54 -6.54 1.54 22.93
CA LEU A 54 -5.32 2.24 23.34
C LEU A 54 -4.94 3.32 22.32
N LEU A 55 -5.07 3.01 21.03
CA LEU A 55 -4.81 3.97 19.96
C LEU A 55 -5.85 5.10 19.95
N LEU A 56 -7.13 4.77 20.15
CA LEU A 56 -8.21 5.75 20.23
C LEU A 56 -8.08 6.64 21.48
N GLY A 57 -7.65 6.08 22.61
CA GLY A 57 -7.42 6.82 23.85
C GLY A 57 -6.34 7.88 23.77
N ALA A 58 -5.45 7.81 22.77
CA ALA A 58 -4.48 8.87 22.49
C ALA A 58 -5.12 10.10 21.81
N PHE A 59 -6.30 9.96 21.19
CA PHE A 59 -6.98 11.03 20.44
C PHE A 59 -8.34 11.42 21.04
N LEU A 60 -9.00 10.51 21.75
CA LEU A 60 -10.33 10.68 22.31
C LEU A 60 -10.31 10.33 23.79
N ASP A 61 -10.97 11.16 24.61
CA ASP A 61 -11.25 10.78 26.00
C ASP A 61 -12.33 9.69 25.99
N LEU A 62 -11.91 8.47 26.31
CA LEU A 62 -12.75 7.28 26.35
C LEU A 62 -13.75 7.30 27.52
N SER A 63 -13.55 8.20 28.50
CA SER A 63 -14.40 8.32 29.68
C SER A 63 -15.54 9.34 29.52
N ASP A 64 -15.48 10.22 28.50
CA ASP A 64 -16.54 11.18 28.21
C ASP A 64 -17.71 10.51 27.43
N PRO A 65 -18.93 10.48 27.99
CA PRO A 65 -20.12 9.92 27.32
C PRO A 65 -20.44 10.54 25.96
N LYS A 66 -20.00 11.79 25.70
CA LYS A 66 -20.18 12.47 24.41
C LYS A 66 -19.40 11.80 23.28
N ASN A 67 -18.32 11.09 23.60
CA ASN A 67 -17.46 10.41 22.63
C ASN A 67 -17.93 8.98 22.30
N ALA A 68 -18.87 8.43 23.06
CA ALA A 68 -19.35 7.05 22.88
C ALA A 68 -19.84 6.72 21.45
N PRO A 69 -20.60 7.60 20.75
CA PRO A 69 -20.98 7.36 19.36
C PRO A 69 -19.78 7.38 18.40
N VAL A 70 -18.79 8.23 18.67
CA VAL A 70 -17.59 8.40 17.84
C VAL A 70 -16.67 7.19 17.98
N ILE A 71 -16.53 6.62 19.19
CA ILE A 71 -15.69 5.45 19.45
C ILE A 71 -16.15 4.24 18.62
N GLY A 72 -17.46 4.01 18.49
CA GLY A 72 -18.00 2.92 17.68
C GLY A 72 -17.64 3.03 16.19
N PHE A 73 -17.74 4.23 15.61
CA PHE A 73 -17.28 4.48 14.25
C PHE A 73 -15.75 4.40 14.12
N ALA A 74 -15.02 4.90 15.11
CA ALA A 74 -13.57 4.95 15.06
C ALA A 74 -12.95 3.53 15.06
N VAL A 75 -13.52 2.58 15.80
CA VAL A 75 -13.08 1.17 15.78
C VAL A 75 -13.32 0.55 14.40
N SER A 76 -14.47 0.81 13.78
CA SER A 76 -14.77 0.26 12.44
C SER A 76 -13.88 0.87 11.35
N PHE A 77 -13.58 2.17 11.42
CA PHE A 77 -12.61 2.81 10.53
C PHE A 77 -11.17 2.37 10.78
N LEU A 78 -10.79 2.00 12.00
CA LEU A 78 -9.48 1.44 12.32
C LEU A 78 -9.23 0.11 11.59
N VAL A 79 -10.23 -0.77 11.53
CA VAL A 79 -10.16 -2.02 10.76
C VAL A 79 -9.93 -1.72 9.28
N LEU A 80 -10.68 -0.76 8.74
CA LEU A 80 -10.54 -0.35 7.35
C LEU A 80 -9.15 0.25 7.07
N ALA A 81 -8.65 1.10 7.97
CA ALA A 81 -7.31 1.68 7.91
C ALA A 81 -6.21 0.59 7.98
N ALA A 82 -6.41 -0.45 8.79
CA ALA A 82 -5.49 -1.57 8.92
C ALA A 82 -5.36 -2.36 7.60
N LEU A 83 -6.47 -2.56 6.87
CA LEU A 83 -6.44 -3.18 5.54
C LEU A 83 -5.85 -2.24 4.50
N PHE A 84 -6.27 -0.97 4.53
CA PHE A 84 -5.85 0.05 3.56
C PHE A 84 -4.34 0.30 3.59
N GLN A 85 -3.75 0.37 4.78
CA GLN A 85 -2.30 0.59 4.89
C GLN A 85 -1.51 -0.54 4.23
N LEU A 86 -1.95 -1.81 4.38
CA LEU A 86 -1.21 -2.96 3.84
C LEU A 86 -0.99 -2.86 2.32
N VAL A 87 -2.06 -2.54 1.58
CA VAL A 87 -1.99 -2.35 0.13
C VAL A 87 -1.25 -1.07 -0.24
N ASP A 88 -1.44 0.03 0.50
CA ASP A 88 -0.75 1.29 0.25
C ASP A 88 0.78 1.15 0.35
N GLY A 89 1.30 0.53 1.41
CA GLY A 89 2.75 0.41 1.51
C GLY A 89 3.34 -0.74 0.70
N ALA A 90 2.59 -1.80 0.39
CA ALA A 90 3.01 -2.77 -0.63
C ALA A 90 3.22 -2.08 -1.99
N GLN A 91 2.28 -1.19 -2.36
CA GLN A 91 2.43 -0.35 -3.55
C GLN A 91 3.59 0.64 -3.43
N ALA A 92 3.75 1.33 -2.31
CA ALA A 92 4.82 2.31 -2.13
C ALA A 92 6.22 1.69 -2.25
N VAL A 93 6.42 0.52 -1.63
CA VAL A 93 7.68 -0.22 -1.72
C VAL A 93 7.87 -0.82 -3.12
N GLY A 94 6.83 -1.42 -3.71
CA GLY A 94 6.85 -1.93 -5.08
C GLY A 94 7.19 -0.87 -6.13
N ALA A 95 6.65 0.35 -5.97
CA ALA A 95 6.99 1.50 -6.81
C ALA A 95 8.47 1.88 -6.68
N GLY A 96 9.01 1.85 -5.45
CA GLY A 96 10.44 2.08 -5.21
C GLY A 96 11.34 1.02 -5.84
N MET A 97 10.93 -0.25 -5.77
CA MET A 97 11.64 -1.37 -6.39
C MET A 97 11.77 -1.19 -7.90
N LEU A 98 10.65 -0.91 -8.60
CA LEU A 98 10.64 -0.69 -10.05
C LEU A 98 11.37 0.60 -10.44
N ARG A 99 11.23 1.67 -9.64
CA ARG A 99 11.98 2.92 -9.85
C ARG A 99 13.50 2.70 -9.76
N GLY A 100 13.95 1.78 -8.90
CA GLY A 100 15.35 1.37 -8.82
C GLY A 100 15.87 0.73 -10.12
N LEU A 101 14.99 0.06 -10.89
CA LEU A 101 15.29 -0.47 -12.23
C LEU A 101 15.10 0.56 -13.35
N GLN A 102 14.91 1.84 -13.01
CA GLN A 102 14.57 2.91 -13.95
C GLN A 102 13.23 2.71 -14.68
N ASP A 103 12.39 1.78 -14.21
CA ASP A 103 11.09 1.48 -14.77
C ASP A 103 10.00 2.29 -14.08
N THR A 104 9.70 3.47 -14.62
CA THR A 104 8.74 4.43 -14.04
C THR A 104 7.50 4.67 -14.90
N ARG A 105 7.62 4.51 -16.21
CA ARG A 105 6.51 4.78 -17.16
C ARG A 105 5.35 3.82 -16.98
N ILE A 106 5.62 2.52 -16.95
CA ILE A 106 4.56 1.53 -16.83
C ILE A 106 3.89 1.56 -15.45
N PRO A 107 4.64 1.69 -14.33
CA PRO A 107 4.01 1.89 -13.02
C PRO A 107 3.13 3.14 -12.92
N MET A 108 3.46 4.22 -13.63
CA MET A 108 2.58 5.40 -13.74
C MET A 108 1.25 5.05 -14.41
N PHE A 109 1.26 4.29 -15.51
CA PHE A 109 0.02 3.82 -16.15
C PHE A 109 -0.79 2.88 -15.26
N TYR A 110 -0.13 2.01 -14.48
CA TYR A 110 -0.83 1.19 -13.48
C TYR A 110 -1.53 2.04 -12.43
N ALA A 111 -0.86 3.07 -11.91
CA ALA A 111 -1.48 3.99 -10.95
C ALA A 111 -2.67 4.74 -11.57
N ALA A 112 -2.53 5.24 -12.80
CA ALA A 112 -3.64 5.89 -13.51
C ALA A 112 -4.82 4.93 -13.70
N PHE A 113 -4.57 3.71 -14.16
CA PHE A 113 -5.61 2.70 -14.35
C PHE A 113 -6.27 2.28 -13.03
N GLY A 114 -5.49 1.99 -11.99
CA GLY A 114 -6.03 1.54 -10.71
C GLY A 114 -6.84 2.62 -10.01
N TYR A 115 -6.41 3.89 -10.03
CA TYR A 115 -7.13 4.97 -9.36
C TYR A 115 -8.31 5.48 -10.18
N TRP A 116 -8.12 5.74 -11.47
CA TRP A 116 -9.16 6.34 -12.32
C TRP A 116 -10.02 5.31 -13.04
N GLY A 117 -9.45 4.18 -13.45
CA GLY A 117 -10.18 3.14 -14.18
C GLY A 117 -10.93 2.17 -13.27
N VAL A 118 -10.38 1.87 -12.08
CA VAL A 118 -11.00 0.91 -11.15
C VAL A 118 -11.55 1.61 -9.92
N GLY A 119 -10.71 2.34 -9.19
CA GLY A 119 -11.05 2.84 -7.87
C GLY A 119 -12.18 3.87 -7.88
N LEU A 120 -12.10 4.85 -8.79
CA LEU A 120 -13.11 5.90 -8.91
C LEU A 120 -14.47 5.37 -9.43
N PRO A 121 -14.55 4.59 -10.53
CA PRO A 121 -15.81 4.01 -10.98
C PRO A 121 -16.44 3.08 -9.95
N LEU A 122 -15.64 2.22 -9.30
CA LEU A 122 -16.15 1.32 -8.26
C LEU A 122 -16.61 2.10 -7.03
N GLY A 123 -15.86 3.12 -6.62
CA GLY A 123 -16.22 3.99 -5.50
C GLY A 123 -17.54 4.72 -5.75
N VAL A 124 -17.73 5.28 -6.94
CA VAL A 124 -18.98 5.94 -7.35
C VAL A 124 -20.13 4.94 -7.41
N ALA A 125 -19.93 3.78 -8.04
CA ALA A 125 -20.95 2.74 -8.14
C ALA A 125 -21.40 2.24 -6.76
N LEU A 126 -20.48 2.00 -5.83
CA LEU A 126 -20.81 1.56 -4.48
C LEU A 126 -21.41 2.68 -3.63
N ALA A 127 -20.91 3.91 -3.73
CA ALA A 127 -21.38 5.02 -2.91
C ALA A 127 -22.78 5.49 -3.27
N PHE A 128 -23.11 5.52 -4.58
CA PHE A 128 -24.38 6.03 -5.08
C PHE A 128 -25.36 4.93 -5.50
N GLY A 129 -24.86 3.75 -5.87
CA GLY A 129 -25.68 2.60 -6.27
C GLY A 129 -26.06 1.65 -5.14
N THR A 130 -25.50 1.81 -3.93
CA THR A 130 -25.80 0.95 -2.78
C THR A 130 -26.01 1.74 -1.49
N SER A 131 -26.40 1.07 -0.40
CA SER A 131 -26.54 1.67 0.93
C SER A 131 -25.21 2.01 1.62
N LEU A 132 -24.06 1.65 1.03
CA LEU A 132 -22.73 1.81 1.62
C LEU A 132 -22.28 3.28 1.72
N ARG A 133 -22.81 4.19 0.88
CA ARG A 133 -22.49 5.63 0.90
C ARG A 133 -20.96 5.88 0.98
N GLY A 134 -20.50 6.62 1.99
CA GLY A 134 -19.07 6.93 2.17
C GLY A 134 -18.16 5.71 2.32
N VAL A 135 -18.67 4.60 2.87
CA VAL A 135 -17.91 3.34 2.94
C VAL A 135 -17.63 2.79 1.54
N GLY A 136 -18.57 2.97 0.60
CA GLY A 136 -18.40 2.59 -0.80
C GLY A 136 -17.23 3.30 -1.48
N ILE A 137 -17.00 4.57 -1.15
CA ILE A 137 -15.85 5.34 -1.67
C ILE A 137 -14.54 4.74 -1.18
N TRP A 138 -14.45 4.42 0.12
CA TRP A 138 -13.24 3.82 0.68
C TRP A 138 -12.96 2.42 0.14
N ILE A 139 -14.00 1.60 -0.08
CA ILE A 139 -13.85 0.29 -0.74
C ILE A 139 -13.34 0.46 -2.16
N GLY A 140 -13.88 1.41 -2.93
CA GLY A 140 -13.39 1.74 -4.26
C GLY A 140 -11.91 2.12 -4.26
N LEU A 141 -11.52 3.05 -3.38
CA LEU A 141 -10.13 3.49 -3.25
C LEU A 141 -9.20 2.34 -2.85
N ALA A 142 -9.57 1.55 -1.84
CA ALA A 142 -8.81 0.40 -1.37
C ALA A 142 -8.61 -0.64 -2.49
N THR A 143 -9.67 -0.89 -3.27
CA THR A 143 -9.62 -1.82 -4.42
C THR A 143 -8.69 -1.28 -5.51
N GLY A 144 -8.75 0.02 -5.81
CA GLY A 144 -7.84 0.67 -6.75
C GLY A 144 -6.38 0.49 -6.34
N LEU A 145 -6.04 0.80 -5.08
CA LEU A 145 -4.69 0.59 -4.52
C LEU A 145 -4.27 -0.89 -4.58
N ALA A 146 -5.16 -1.81 -4.22
CA ALA A 146 -4.87 -3.25 -4.28
C ALA A 146 -4.53 -3.71 -5.70
N VAL A 147 -5.25 -3.20 -6.71
CA VAL A 147 -4.94 -3.46 -8.12
C VAL A 147 -3.57 -2.90 -8.49
N VAL A 148 -3.26 -1.65 -8.12
CA VAL A 148 -1.95 -1.06 -8.43
C VAL A 148 -0.81 -1.82 -7.76
N ALA A 149 -0.96 -2.16 -6.47
CA ALA A 149 0.00 -2.96 -5.72
C ALA A 149 0.24 -4.32 -6.38
N GLY A 150 -0.84 -5.00 -6.77
CA GLY A 150 -0.78 -6.28 -7.48
C GLY A 150 -0.08 -6.18 -8.84
N LEU A 151 -0.40 -5.16 -9.64
CA LEU A 151 0.23 -4.92 -10.94
C LEU A 151 1.72 -4.59 -10.82
N MET A 152 2.10 -3.78 -9.84
CA MET A 152 3.51 -3.47 -9.55
C MET A 152 4.27 -4.73 -9.12
N LEU A 153 3.72 -5.52 -8.22
CA LEU A 153 4.35 -6.76 -7.77
C LEU A 153 4.45 -7.80 -8.90
N TRP A 154 3.40 -7.93 -9.71
CA TRP A 154 3.41 -8.79 -10.91
C TRP A 154 4.52 -8.39 -11.87
N ARG A 155 4.67 -7.09 -12.13
CA ARG A 155 5.72 -6.55 -13.01
C ARG A 155 7.11 -6.79 -12.43
N TRP A 156 7.28 -6.62 -11.12
CA TRP A 156 8.53 -6.95 -10.43
C TRP A 156 8.87 -8.44 -10.54
N VAL A 157 7.92 -9.34 -10.32
CA VAL A 157 8.15 -10.80 -10.44
C VAL A 157 8.50 -11.20 -11.87
N ARG A 158 7.93 -10.53 -12.88
CA ARG A 158 8.21 -10.78 -14.30
C ARG A 158 9.39 -9.97 -14.85
N ARG A 159 10.15 -9.25 -14.02
CA ARG A 159 11.22 -8.34 -14.46
C ARG A 159 12.24 -9.01 -15.40
N ASP A 160 12.61 -10.26 -15.15
CA ASP A 160 13.59 -10.98 -15.98
C ASP A 160 13.01 -11.31 -17.36
N LYS A 161 11.75 -11.79 -17.41
CA LYS A 161 11.04 -12.07 -18.68
C LYS A 161 10.75 -10.81 -19.49
N LEU A 162 10.62 -9.67 -18.81
CA LEU A 162 10.40 -8.37 -19.43
C LEU A 162 11.71 -7.68 -19.85
N GLY A 163 12.87 -8.33 -19.62
CA GLY A 163 14.17 -7.77 -19.97
C GLY A 163 14.58 -6.56 -19.13
N LEU A 164 13.99 -6.37 -17.94
CA LEU A 164 14.27 -5.20 -17.09
C LEU A 164 15.60 -5.29 -16.34
N VAL A 165 16.20 -6.49 -16.24
CA VAL A 165 17.44 -6.73 -15.48
C VAL A 165 18.61 -7.11 -16.40
N ALA A 166 18.34 -7.45 -17.67
CA ALA A 166 19.36 -7.83 -18.64
C ALA A 166 19.90 -6.59 -19.38
N ALA A 167 21.00 -6.01 -18.86
CA ALA A 167 21.78 -4.94 -19.51
C ALA A 167 23.29 -5.05 -19.19
#